data_AF-A0A6A3QKK3-F1
#
_entry.id   AF-A0A6A3QKK3-F1
#
_cell.length_a   1.000
_cell.length_b   1.000
_cell.length_c   1.000
_cell.angle_alpha   90.00
_cell.angle_beta   90.00
_cell.angle_gamma   90.00
#
_symmetry.space_group_name_H-M   'P 1'
#
loop_
_entity.id
_entity.type
_entity.pdbx_description
1 polymer ?
#
loop_
_entity_poly.entity_id
_entity_poly.type
_entity_poly.pdbx_seq_one_letter_code
_entity_poly.pdbx_strand_id
1 'polypeptide(L)'
;TRQWILDHLDEYEDEENKLVEVRGRAFCRTDEDCTVQTKHRRRDSRSTVIFTGRCVNQRCECSGDTWTGPRCIVPSRPSAVSFSPPLVVSVCVGSLLFVLGIASCVAMRVKRKKDAEATETERKVKQQQRQQYELLRRQSSLHLQSAWSSE
;
A
#
# COMPACT_ATOMS: atom_id res chain seq x y z
N THR A 1 35.74 -10.62 -20.64
CA THR A 1 36.67 -9.51 -20.33
C THR A 1 36.53 -9.00 -18.90
N ARG A 2 35.37 -8.52 -18.43
CA ARG A 2 35.24 -8.01 -17.04
C ARG A 2 35.67 -9.01 -15.97
N GLN A 3 35.13 -10.23 -15.99
CA GLN A 3 35.45 -11.24 -14.97
C GLN A 3 36.94 -11.59 -14.96
N TRP A 4 37.52 -11.77 -16.15
CA TRP A 4 38.95 -12.00 -16.32
C TRP A 4 39.81 -10.90 -15.68
N ILE A 5 39.47 -9.61 -15.87
CA ILE A 5 40.20 -8.49 -15.25
C ILE A 5 40.12 -8.55 -13.72
N LEU A 6 38.96 -8.92 -13.16
CA LEU A 6 38.80 -9.03 -11.70
C LEU A 6 39.55 -10.23 -11.14
N ASP A 7 39.61 -11.32 -11.89
CA ASP A 7 40.27 -12.57 -11.48
C ASP A 7 41.80 -12.49 -11.58
N HIS A 8 42.35 -11.51 -12.31
CA HIS A 8 43.79 -11.28 -12.52
C HIS A 8 44.21 -9.90 -12.01
N LEU A 9 43.48 -9.35 -11.04
CA LEU A 9 43.71 -7.98 -10.56
C LEU A 9 45.10 -7.82 -9.93
N ASP A 10 45.60 -8.87 -9.31
CA ASP A 10 46.94 -8.97 -8.73
C ASP A 10 48.07 -8.78 -9.74
N GLU A 11 47.82 -8.99 -11.04
CA GLU A 11 48.78 -8.69 -12.10
C GLU A 11 48.90 -7.19 -12.41
N TYR A 12 47.91 -6.39 -12.01
CA TYR A 12 47.81 -4.96 -12.33
C TYR A 12 47.83 -4.05 -11.10
N GLU A 13 47.70 -4.60 -9.91
CA GLU A 13 47.70 -3.88 -8.63
C GLU A 13 49.04 -4.06 -7.90
N ASP A 14 49.64 -2.95 -7.50
CA ASP A 14 50.86 -2.93 -6.69
C ASP A 14 50.78 -1.81 -5.62
N GLU A 15 51.86 -1.58 -4.88
CA GLU A 15 51.86 -0.56 -3.82
C GLU A 15 51.71 0.88 -4.35
N GLU A 16 52.01 1.12 -5.62
CA GLU A 16 51.92 2.43 -6.28
C GLU A 16 50.63 2.59 -7.12
N ASN A 17 50.01 1.47 -7.54
CA ASN A 17 48.83 1.42 -8.40
C ASN A 17 47.72 0.54 -7.81
N LYS A 18 47.07 1.03 -6.75
CA LYS A 18 45.95 0.32 -6.12
C LYS A 18 44.65 0.46 -6.90
N LEU A 19 43.83 -0.57 -6.90
CA LEU A 19 42.47 -0.49 -7.39
C LEU A 19 41.66 0.42 -6.45
N VAL A 20 41.39 1.63 -6.90
CA VAL A 20 40.54 2.57 -6.18
C VAL A 20 39.16 2.60 -6.82
N GLU A 21 38.15 2.19 -6.05
CA GLU A 21 36.77 2.33 -6.49
C GLU A 21 36.39 3.81 -6.57
N VAL A 22 36.16 4.30 -7.78
CA VAL A 22 35.76 5.68 -8.00
C VAL A 22 34.25 5.83 -7.83
N ARG A 23 33.88 6.81 -7.01
CA ARG A 23 32.49 7.21 -6.85
C ARG A 23 32.21 8.45 -7.70
N GLY A 24 31.46 8.25 -8.77
CA GLY A 24 31.19 9.28 -9.77
C GLY A 24 32.40 9.56 -10.67
N ARG A 25 32.42 10.75 -11.25
CA ARG A 25 33.46 11.32 -12.13
C ARG A 25 33.54 10.79 -13.55
N ALA A 26 32.66 9.87 -13.97
CA ALA A 26 32.50 9.59 -15.39
C ALA A 26 32.04 10.84 -16.14
N PHE A 27 32.44 10.96 -17.40
CA PHE A 27 31.94 11.99 -18.28
C PHE A 27 30.43 11.85 -18.49
N CYS A 28 29.72 12.96 -18.38
CA CYS A 28 28.29 13.06 -18.60
C CYS A 28 27.95 14.32 -19.39
N ARG A 29 26.81 14.27 -20.10
CA ARG A 29 26.20 15.43 -20.75
C ARG A 29 24.94 15.88 -20.04
N THR A 30 24.21 14.92 -19.48
CA THR A 30 22.94 15.15 -18.78
C THR A 30 22.86 14.30 -17.52
N ASP A 31 21.95 14.61 -16.60
CA ASP A 31 21.73 13.80 -15.40
C ASP A 31 21.40 12.33 -15.76
N GLU A 32 20.79 12.08 -16.92
CA GLU A 32 20.44 10.74 -17.37
C GLU A 32 21.66 9.80 -17.49
N ASP A 33 22.83 10.34 -17.83
CA ASP A 33 24.10 9.59 -17.92
C ASP A 33 24.57 9.03 -16.57
N CYS A 34 24.06 9.59 -15.48
CA CYS A 34 24.42 9.31 -14.10
C CYS A 34 23.27 8.66 -13.31
N THR A 35 22.20 8.23 -13.99
CA THR A 35 21.00 7.63 -13.39
C THR A 35 20.75 6.21 -13.88
N VAL A 36 20.01 5.41 -13.12
CA VAL A 36 19.60 4.07 -13.53
C VAL A 36 18.28 4.18 -14.31
N GLN A 37 18.33 3.89 -15.61
CA GLN A 37 17.13 3.77 -16.44
C GLN A 37 16.65 2.32 -16.45
N THR A 38 15.44 2.06 -15.94
CA THR A 38 14.85 0.73 -16.09
C THR A 38 14.03 0.71 -17.38
N LYS A 39 14.35 -0.23 -18.28
CA LYS A 39 13.50 -0.54 -19.44
C LYS A 39 12.44 -1.52 -18.95
N HIS A 40 11.22 -1.04 -18.69
CA HIS A 40 10.11 -1.96 -18.45
C HIS A 40 9.84 -2.77 -19.72
N ARG A 41 10.03 -4.09 -19.63
CA ARG A 41 9.84 -5.05 -20.73
C ARG A 41 8.37 -5.35 -21.04
N ARG A 42 7.43 -4.57 -20.49
CA ARG A 42 5.99 -4.67 -20.76
C ARG A 42 5.58 -3.50 -21.63
N ARG A 43 4.71 -3.81 -22.59
CA ARG A 43 4.08 -3.04 -23.69
C ARG A 43 3.73 -1.56 -23.46
N ASP A 44 3.87 -1.02 -22.25
CA ASP A 44 3.72 0.40 -21.95
C ASP A 44 5.09 1.07 -21.80
N SER A 45 5.44 1.84 -22.83
CA SER A 45 6.71 2.56 -22.99
C SER A 45 6.86 3.72 -22.01
N ARG A 46 6.96 3.45 -20.71
CA ARG A 46 7.45 4.42 -19.71
C ARG A 46 8.68 3.83 -19.03
N SER A 47 9.85 4.35 -19.37
CA SER A 47 11.05 4.10 -18.58
C SER A 47 10.89 4.83 -17.26
N THR A 48 11.09 4.10 -16.15
CA THR A 48 11.21 4.75 -14.84
C THR A 48 12.68 5.05 -14.61
N VAL A 49 12.97 6.33 -14.41
CA VAL A 49 14.32 6.82 -14.09
C VAL A 49 14.47 6.79 -12.58
N ILE A 50 15.46 6.06 -12.10
CA ILE A 50 15.82 6.04 -10.69
C ILE A 50 16.96 7.02 -10.51
N PHE A 51 16.73 8.05 -9.72
CA PHE A 51 17.70 9.10 -9.48
C PHE A 51 18.83 8.58 -8.57
N THR A 52 20.02 8.41 -9.14
CA THR A 52 21.19 7.88 -8.44
C THR A 52 22.41 8.81 -8.50
N GLY A 53 22.39 9.82 -9.37
CA GLY A 53 23.44 10.83 -9.51
C GLY A 53 23.03 11.99 -10.42
N ARG A 54 23.86 13.04 -10.46
CA ARG A 54 23.71 14.24 -11.30
C ARG A 54 24.93 14.48 -12.16
N CYS A 55 24.76 15.19 -13.26
CA CYS A 55 25.84 15.67 -14.09
C CYS A 55 26.26 17.08 -13.68
N VAL A 56 27.38 17.18 -12.98
CA VAL A 56 27.92 18.45 -12.49
C VAL A 56 29.28 18.68 -13.14
N ASN A 57 29.45 19.81 -13.84
CA ASN A 57 30.70 20.13 -14.56
C ASN A 57 31.16 19.00 -15.51
N GLN A 58 30.22 18.43 -16.27
CA GLN A 58 30.45 17.29 -17.19
C GLN A 58 30.99 16.02 -16.51
N ARG A 59 30.81 15.90 -15.19
CA ARG A 59 31.19 14.73 -14.39
C ARG A 59 30.03 14.25 -13.53
N CYS A 60 29.86 12.93 -13.42
CA CYS A 60 28.83 12.38 -12.54
C CYS A 60 29.16 12.62 -11.06
N GLU A 61 28.16 13.03 -10.29
CA GLU A 61 28.19 13.13 -8.83
C GLU A 61 27.09 12.25 -8.24
N CYS A 62 27.46 11.29 -7.39
CA CYS A 62 26.51 10.29 -6.89
C CYS A 62 25.63 10.84 -5.77
N SER A 63 24.35 10.50 -5.84
CA SER A 63 23.35 10.90 -4.84
C SER A 63 23.43 10.01 -3.61
N GLY A 64 24.06 10.49 -2.54
CA GLY A 64 24.16 9.79 -1.26
C GLY A 64 24.98 8.49 -1.33
N ASP A 65 25.18 7.84 -0.18
CA ASP A 65 26.13 6.72 -0.01
C ASP A 65 25.65 5.37 -0.50
N THR A 66 24.44 5.31 -1.05
CA THR A 66 23.83 4.08 -1.55
C THR A 66 24.26 3.72 -2.97
N TRP A 67 24.88 4.66 -3.69
CA TRP A 67 25.31 4.50 -5.08
C TRP A 67 26.80 4.82 -5.27
N THR A 68 27.46 4.00 -6.07
CA THR A 68 28.89 4.01 -6.37
C THR A 68 29.14 3.76 -7.86
N GLY A 69 30.42 3.72 -8.23
CA GLY A 69 30.92 3.55 -9.58
C GLY A 69 30.98 4.87 -10.34
N PRO A 70 31.68 4.88 -11.50
CA PRO A 70 31.94 6.09 -12.26
C PRO A 70 30.67 6.88 -12.66
N ARG A 71 29.59 6.16 -12.95
CA ARG A 71 28.28 6.70 -13.38
C ARG A 71 27.20 6.61 -12.31
N CYS A 72 27.53 6.25 -11.07
CA CYS A 72 26.54 6.15 -9.98
C CYS A 72 25.41 5.13 -10.23
N ILE A 73 25.68 4.08 -10.99
CA ILE A 73 24.70 3.03 -11.34
C ILE A 73 24.88 1.73 -10.57
N VAL A 74 25.93 1.65 -9.74
CA VAL A 74 26.23 0.47 -8.94
C VAL A 74 25.77 0.75 -7.50
N PRO A 75 25.04 -0.17 -6.84
CA PRO A 75 24.72 0.00 -5.43
C PRO A 75 25.97 -0.20 -4.57
N SER A 76 26.24 0.70 -3.63
CA SER A 76 27.45 0.67 -2.77
C SER A 76 27.49 -0.51 -1.80
N ARG A 77 26.35 -1.15 -1.56
CA ARG A 77 26.26 -2.39 -0.78
C ARG A 77 25.62 -3.44 -1.67
N PRO A 78 26.29 -4.58 -1.95
CA PRO A 78 25.67 -5.71 -2.61
C PRO A 78 24.75 -6.42 -1.62
N SER A 79 23.68 -5.78 -1.18
CA SER A 79 22.56 -6.48 -0.55
C SER A 79 21.62 -6.92 -1.65
N ALA A 80 21.25 -8.21 -1.68
CA ALA A 80 20.31 -8.83 -2.62
C ALA A 80 18.85 -8.29 -2.51
N VAL A 81 18.67 -7.11 -1.95
CA VAL A 81 17.42 -6.41 -1.62
C VAL A 81 17.86 -4.94 -1.50
N SER A 82 17.34 -3.95 -2.22
CA SER A 82 15.94 -3.70 -2.50
C SER A 82 15.79 -2.55 -3.50
N PHE A 83 15.07 -2.76 -4.60
CA PHE A 83 14.29 -1.69 -5.24
C PHE A 83 12.90 -1.53 -4.57
N SER A 84 12.73 -2.10 -3.38
CA SER A 84 11.53 -1.96 -2.54
C SER A 84 11.75 -0.91 -1.44
N PRO A 85 10.67 -0.23 -0.99
CA PRO A 85 10.71 0.62 0.19
C PRO A 85 11.33 -0.12 1.37
N PRO A 86 11.97 0.58 2.32
CA PRO A 86 12.57 -0.04 3.49
C PRO A 86 11.60 -1.04 4.14
N LEU A 87 12.06 -2.24 4.44
CA LEU A 87 11.21 -3.35 4.89
C LEU A 87 10.37 -2.96 6.12
N VAL A 88 10.96 -2.15 7.00
CA VAL A 88 10.28 -1.56 8.17
C VAL A 88 9.05 -0.74 7.77
N VAL A 89 9.17 0.12 6.75
CA VAL A 89 8.06 0.96 6.27
C VAL A 89 6.93 0.09 5.74
N SER A 90 7.27 -0.95 4.97
CA SER A 90 6.29 -1.89 4.42
C SER A 90 5.56 -2.65 5.52
N VAL A 91 6.28 -3.11 6.55
CA VAL A 91 5.70 -3.80 7.71
C VAL A 91 4.77 -2.87 8.49
N CYS A 92 5.20 -1.64 8.80
CA CYS A 92 4.38 -0.68 9.54
C CYS A 92 3.07 -0.35 8.81
N VAL A 93 3.14 -0.07 7.50
CA VAL A 93 1.96 0.22 6.68
C VAL A 93 1.03 -1.01 6.62
N GLY A 94 1.59 -2.20 6.42
CA GLY A 94 0.82 -3.45 6.40
C GLY A 94 0.09 -3.70 7.72
N SER A 95 0.77 -3.55 8.85
CA SER A 95 0.18 -3.71 10.19
C SER A 95 -0.93 -2.69 10.45
N LEU A 96 -0.75 -1.44 10.06
CA LEU A 96 -1.77 -0.40 10.21
C LEU A 96 -3.04 -0.73 9.42
N LEU A 97 -2.88 -1.11 8.14
CA LEU A 97 -4.01 -1.49 7.29
C LEU A 97 -4.75 -2.72 7.81
N PHE A 98 -4.01 -3.69 8.35
CA PHE A 98 -4.58 -4.90 8.95
C PHE A 98 -5.44 -4.56 10.18
N VAL A 99 -4.94 -3.72 11.10
CA VAL A 99 -5.68 -3.28 12.29
C VAL A 99 -6.93 -2.51 11.90
N LEU A 100 -6.84 -1.58 10.93
CA LEU A 100 -8.00 -0.84 10.42
C LEU A 100 -9.04 -1.78 9.78
N GLY A 101 -8.59 -2.80 9.05
CA GLY A 101 -9.47 -3.83 8.47
C GLY A 101 -10.24 -4.61 9.54
N ILE A 102 -9.57 -5.04 10.62
CA ILE A 102 -10.21 -5.72 11.74
C ILE A 102 -11.22 -4.80 12.43
N ALA A 103 -10.82 -3.56 12.75
CA ALA A 103 -11.69 -2.58 13.40
C ALA A 103 -12.96 -2.31 12.57
N SER A 104 -12.81 -2.16 11.25
CA SER A 104 -13.94 -1.99 10.32
C SER A 104 -14.88 -3.20 10.33
N CYS A 105 -14.34 -4.43 10.26
CA CYS A 105 -15.12 -5.66 10.35
C CYS A 105 -15.91 -5.76 11.66
N VAL A 106 -15.29 -5.44 12.80
CA VAL A 106 -15.97 -5.43 14.11
C VAL A 106 -17.06 -4.36 14.16
N ALA A 107 -16.77 -3.14 13.71
CA ALA A 107 -17.75 -2.05 13.67
C ALA A 107 -18.98 -2.43 12.81
N MET A 108 -18.77 -3.04 11.65
CA MET A 108 -19.86 -3.54 10.80
C MET A 108 -20.68 -4.62 11.50
N ARG A 109 -20.04 -5.57 12.20
CA ARG A 109 -20.74 -6.63 12.96
C ARG A 109 -21.61 -6.02 14.06
N VAL A 110 -21.09 -5.07 14.83
CA VAL A 110 -21.83 -4.38 15.90
C VAL A 110 -22.99 -3.58 15.34
N LYS A 111 -22.79 -2.83 14.25
CA LYS A 111 -23.86 -2.07 13.60
C LYS A 111 -24.98 -2.97 13.11
N ARG A 112 -24.65 -4.06 12.41
CA ARG A 112 -25.64 -5.06 11.93
C ARG A 112 -26.42 -5.70 13.07
N LYS A 113 -25.78 -5.98 14.21
CA LYS A 113 -26.46 -6.52 15.39
C LYS A 113 -27.46 -5.51 15.96
N LYS A 114 -27.06 -4.24 16.13
CA LYS A 114 -27.95 -3.17 16.61
C LYS A 114 -29.14 -2.95 15.67
N ASP A 115 -28.90 -2.95 14.35
CA ASP A 115 -29.96 -2.76 13.36
C ASP A 115 -30.96 -3.93 13.38
N ALA A 116 -30.47 -5.17 13.58
CA ALA A 116 -31.33 -6.35 13.71
C ALA A 116 -32.18 -6.31 14.99
N GLU A 117 -31.58 -5.95 16.13
CA GLU A 117 -32.29 -5.76 17.41
C GLU A 117 -33.35 -4.66 17.30
N ALA A 118 -33.02 -3.52 16.69
CA ALA A 118 -33.97 -2.43 16.44
C ALA A 118 -35.14 -2.90 15.57
N THR A 119 -34.85 -3.62 14.47
CA THR A 119 -35.89 -4.16 13.58
C THR A 119 -36.80 -5.16 14.30
N GLU A 120 -36.26 -6.01 15.18
CA GLU A 120 -37.05 -6.97 15.95
C GLU A 120 -37.96 -6.25 16.96
N THR A 121 -37.46 -5.21 17.65
CA THR A 121 -38.28 -4.42 18.58
C THR A 121 -39.43 -3.71 17.86
N GLU A 122 -39.17 -3.11 16.69
CA GLU A 122 -40.21 -2.47 15.88
C GLU A 122 -41.29 -3.46 15.44
N ARG A 123 -40.89 -4.68 15.03
CA ARG A 123 -41.82 -5.77 14.69
C ARG A 123 -42.69 -6.18 15.87
N LYS A 124 -42.11 -6.34 17.07
CA LYS A 124 -42.86 -6.70 18.29
C LYS A 124 -43.87 -5.61 18.65
N VAL A 125 -43.49 -4.34 18.60
CA VAL A 125 -44.39 -3.19 18.86
C VAL A 125 -45.53 -3.16 17.84
N LYS A 126 -45.23 -3.30 16.54
CA LYS A 126 -46.26 -3.35 15.48
C LYS A 126 -47.20 -4.55 15.65
N GLN A 127 -46.70 -5.70 16.09
CA GLN A 127 -47.51 -6.89 16.34
C GLN A 127 -48.45 -6.69 17.54
N GLN A 128 -47.96 -6.10 18.64
CA GLN A 128 -48.79 -5.73 19.79
C GLN A 128 -49.87 -4.71 19.41
N GLN A 129 -49.52 -3.68 18.63
CA GLN A 129 -50.49 -2.70 18.13
C GLN A 129 -51.59 -3.35 17.28
N ARG A 130 -51.25 -4.30 16.40
CA ARG A 130 -52.24 -5.04 15.60
C ARG A 130 -53.18 -5.87 16.48
N GLN A 131 -52.64 -6.58 17.48
CA GLN A 131 -53.46 -7.35 18.42
C GLN A 131 -54.42 -6.45 19.19
N GLN A 132 -53.96 -5.30 19.68
CA GLN A 132 -54.80 -4.33 20.38
C GLN A 132 -55.89 -3.76 19.46
N TYR A 133 -55.56 -3.43 18.21
CA TYR A 133 -56.52 -2.98 17.21
C TYR A 133 -57.60 -4.04 16.91
N GLU A 134 -57.21 -5.31 16.78
CA GLU A 134 -58.16 -6.41 16.56
C GLU A 134 -59.11 -6.60 17.74
N LEU A 135 -58.61 -6.48 18.98
CA LEU A 135 -59.45 -6.53 20.19
C LEU A 135 -60.49 -5.40 20.21
N LEU A 136 -60.05 -4.15 19.97
CA LEU A 136 -60.94 -3.00 19.89
C LEU A 136 -61.99 -3.15 18.79
N ARG A 137 -61.59 -3.65 17.62
CA ARG A 137 -62.50 -3.92 16.50
C ARG A 137 -63.58 -4.95 16.89
N ARG A 138 -63.20 -6.06 17.54
CA ARG A 138 -64.18 -7.07 17.99
C ARG A 138 -65.15 -6.51 19.04
N GLN A 139 -64.65 -5.74 19.99
CA GLN A 139 -65.50 -5.10 21.00
C GLN A 139 -66.51 -4.13 20.36
N SER A 140 -66.06 -3.30 19.40
CA SER A 140 -66.96 -2.40 18.67
C SER A 140 -68.03 -3.15 17.88
N SER A 141 -67.70 -4.28 17.23
CA SER A 141 -68.70 -5.06 16.50
C SER A 141 -69.76 -5.67 17.41
N LEU A 142 -69.37 -6.16 18.59
CA LEU A 142 -70.30 -6.68 19.59
C LEU A 142 -71.22 -5.56 20.10
N HIS A 143 -70.66 -4.38 20.36
CA HIS A 143 -71.41 -3.22 20.85
C HIS A 143 -72.40 -2.68 19.82
N LEU A 144 -72.04 -2.72 18.53
CA LEU A 144 -72.97 -2.42 17.45
C LEU A 144 -74.08 -3.47 17.40
N GLN A 145 -73.75 -4.77 17.38
CA GLN A 145 -74.76 -5.83 17.35
C GLN A 145 -75.77 -5.74 18.50
N SER A 146 -75.31 -5.47 19.73
CA SER A 146 -76.21 -5.29 20.87
C SER A 146 -77.15 -4.10 20.68
N ALA A 147 -76.65 -2.98 20.15
CA ALA A 147 -77.46 -1.78 19.91
C ALA A 147 -78.54 -2.01 18.85
N TRP A 148 -78.23 -2.73 17.77
CA TRP A 148 -79.21 -3.09 16.73
C TRP A 148 -80.28 -4.07 17.21
N SER A 149 -79.99 -4.92 18.20
CA SER A 149 -80.96 -5.90 18.72
C SER A 149 -81.96 -5.33 19.75
N SER A 150 -81.74 -4.08 20.20
CA SER A 150 -82.55 -3.41 21.22
C SER A 150 -83.59 -2.42 20.65
N GLU A 151 -83.66 -2.29 19.32
CA GLU A 151 -84.75 -1.60 18.58
C GLU A 151 -85.76 -2.63 18.04
#